data_AF-A0A3E0PP50-F1
#
_entry.id   AF-A0A3E0PP50-F1
#
_cell.length_a   1.000
_cell.length_b   1.000
_cell.length_c   1.000
_cell.angle_alpha   90.00
_cell.angle_beta   90.00
_cell.angle_gamma   90.00
#
_symmetry.space_group_name_H-M   'P 1'
#
loop_
_entity.id
_entity.type
_entity.pdbx_description
1 polymer ?
#
loop_
_entity_poly.entity_id
_entity_poly.type
_entity_poly.pdbx_seq_one_letter_code
_entity_poly.pdbx_strand_id
1 'polypeptide(L)'
;AVEEPVEFEGDELRLFEPAHEEFSEDTAESIPLWKKVVAGAGLLAGVLVLVLLFESVSSNQDEPVSGIPLSLIEAEPEPPPPDTLRIRFDEVRERWNALEQAPLISTPLRRFSEPGELDSFLHRFDASTQVVGAYQDDGEWMVALMFQSDLRQAVASQMYLHMCHTLHPFTPDCIEAYQDTVLGGLPFAEYTATDSETSWQFEGNTWRMTVADGEITIRVLAPTSE
;
A
#
# COMPACT_ATOMS: atom_id res chain seq x y z
N ALA A 1 -1.90 -51.13 29.28
CA ALA A 1 -1.85 -50.40 28.00
C ALA A 1 -0.48 -49.76 27.95
N VAL A 2 0.35 -50.19 27.01
CA VAL A 2 1.70 -49.68 26.78
C VAL A 2 1.56 -48.76 25.57
N GLU A 3 1.88 -47.48 25.74
CA GLU A 3 1.90 -46.52 24.65
C GLU A 3 3.20 -46.67 23.87
N GLU A 4 3.10 -46.98 22.58
CA GLU A 4 4.22 -47.03 21.65
C GLU A 4 4.53 -45.61 21.14
N PRO A 5 5.81 -45.22 21.00
CA PRO A 5 6.18 -43.95 20.38
C PRO A 5 6.05 -44.03 18.86
N VAL A 6 5.44 -43.00 18.26
CA VAL A 6 5.34 -42.81 16.81
C VAL A 6 6.67 -42.31 16.28
N GLU A 7 7.33 -43.11 15.45
CA GLU A 7 8.45 -42.68 14.59
C GLU A 7 7.91 -41.79 13.47
N PHE A 8 8.45 -40.57 13.34
CA PHE A 8 8.26 -39.74 12.15
C PHE A 8 9.44 -40.00 11.21
N GLU A 9 9.17 -40.71 10.11
CA GLU A 9 10.04 -40.82 8.95
C GLU A 9 10.23 -39.44 8.31
N GLY A 10 11.49 -39.05 8.13
CA GLY A 10 11.89 -37.77 7.56
C GLY A 10 11.58 -37.72 6.07
N ASP A 11 10.67 -36.82 5.68
CA ASP A 11 10.57 -36.36 4.30
C ASP A 11 11.64 -35.28 4.06
N GLU A 12 12.54 -35.57 3.14
CA GLU A 12 13.60 -34.69 2.67
C GLU A 12 13.00 -33.37 2.16
N LEU A 13 13.19 -32.30 2.92
CA LEU A 13 13.07 -30.93 2.43
C LEU A 13 14.10 -30.74 1.32
N ARG A 14 13.65 -30.89 0.07
CA ARG A 14 14.40 -30.45 -1.12
C ARG A 14 14.62 -28.95 -1.00
N LEU A 15 15.83 -28.58 -0.57
CA LEU A 15 16.37 -27.24 -0.73
C LEU A 15 16.22 -26.85 -2.20
N PHE A 16 15.45 -25.79 -2.45
CA PHE A 16 15.55 -25.07 -3.71
C PHE A 16 16.95 -24.45 -3.78
N GLU A 17 17.82 -25.08 -4.56
CA GLU A 17 19.03 -24.41 -5.07
C GLU A 17 18.56 -23.20 -5.90
N PRO A 18 18.99 -21.97 -5.58
CA PRO A 18 18.77 -20.85 -6.47
C PRO A 18 19.59 -21.09 -7.74
N ALA A 19 18.91 -21.14 -8.88
CA ALA A 19 19.56 -21.08 -10.17
C ALA A 19 20.40 -19.79 -10.23
N HIS A 20 21.72 -19.93 -10.14
CA HIS A 20 22.65 -18.90 -10.60
C HIS A 20 22.51 -18.81 -12.12
N GLU A 21 21.59 -17.98 -12.60
CA GLU A 21 21.69 -17.44 -13.95
C GLU A 21 22.84 -16.44 -13.95
N GLU A 22 23.99 -16.88 -14.48
CA GLU A 22 25.07 -16.00 -14.89
C GLU A 22 24.48 -14.98 -15.88
N PHE A 23 24.38 -13.73 -15.44
CA PHE A 23 24.02 -12.61 -16.29
C PHE A 23 25.18 -12.39 -17.27
N SER A 24 25.06 -12.99 -18.45
CA SER A 24 25.96 -12.76 -19.58
C SER A 24 25.81 -11.30 -20.03
N GLU A 25 26.78 -10.47 -19.65
CA GLU A 25 27.02 -9.14 -20.21
C GLU A 25 27.52 -9.29 -21.67
N ASP A 26 26.65 -9.65 -22.62
CA ASP A 26 26.94 -9.46 -24.05
C ASP A 26 25.70 -9.72 -24.93
N THR A 27 24.76 -8.77 -25.01
CA THR A 27 23.88 -8.65 -26.19
C THR A 27 23.36 -7.23 -26.38
N ALA A 28 24.24 -6.29 -26.73
CA ALA A 28 23.82 -5.04 -27.37
C ALA A 28 23.46 -5.33 -28.84
N GLU A 29 22.29 -5.93 -29.08
CA GLU A 29 21.75 -6.06 -30.42
C GLU A 29 21.39 -4.66 -30.96
N SER A 30 22.21 -4.20 -31.90
CA SER A 30 21.96 -2.97 -32.65
C SER A 30 20.62 -3.04 -33.38
N ILE A 31 19.62 -2.32 -32.88
CA ILE A 31 18.30 -2.21 -33.54
C ILE A 31 18.51 -1.56 -34.92
N PRO A 32 18.13 -2.23 -36.02
CA PRO A 32 18.42 -1.75 -37.36
C PRO A 32 17.64 -0.46 -37.66
N LEU A 33 18.34 0.51 -38.25
CA LEU A 33 17.90 1.90 -38.42
C LEU A 33 16.50 2.07 -39.05
N TRP A 34 16.08 1.12 -39.89
CA TRP A 34 14.77 1.15 -40.55
C TRP A 34 13.58 0.95 -39.58
N LYS A 35 13.77 0.23 -38.46
CA LYS A 35 12.71 0.09 -37.42
C LYS A 35 12.44 1.40 -36.67
N LYS A 36 13.44 2.28 -36.54
CA LYS A 36 13.27 3.62 -35.94
C LYS A 36 12.49 4.57 -36.84
N VAL A 37 12.62 4.44 -38.16
CA VAL A 37 11.90 5.28 -39.13
C VAL A 37 10.41 4.92 -39.19
N VAL A 38 10.06 3.63 -39.07
CA VAL A 38 8.65 3.18 -39.08
C VAL A 38 7.92 3.60 -37.80
N ALA A 39 8.60 3.62 -36.65
CA ALA A 39 8.00 4.10 -35.39
C ALA A 39 7.73 5.62 -35.39
N GLY A 40 8.56 6.42 -36.07
CA GLY A 40 8.36 7.87 -36.18
C GLY A 40 7.18 8.31 -37.07
N ALA A 41 6.85 7.52 -38.09
CA ALA A 41 5.74 7.85 -39.00
C ALA A 41 4.35 7.56 -38.38
N GLY A 42 4.23 6.55 -37.51
CA GLY A 42 2.98 6.22 -36.83
C GLY A 42 2.55 7.26 -35.79
N LEU A 43 3.52 7.91 -35.13
CA LEU A 43 3.26 8.87 -34.06
C LEU A 43 2.71 10.21 -34.59
N LEU A 44 3.14 10.65 -35.78
CA LEU A 44 2.63 11.86 -36.43
C LEU A 44 1.20 11.69 -36.97
N ALA A 45 0.84 10.50 -37.47
CA ALA A 45 -0.51 10.22 -37.94
C ALA A 45 -1.53 10.14 -36.78
N GLY A 46 -1.12 9.58 -35.64
CA GLY A 46 -1.98 9.48 -34.44
C GLY A 46 -2.30 10.84 -33.81
N VAL A 47 -1.31 11.75 -33.74
CA VAL A 47 -1.52 13.11 -33.19
C VAL A 47 -2.43 13.94 -34.09
N LEU A 48 -2.36 13.79 -35.41
CA LEU A 48 -3.21 14.53 -36.34
C LEU A 48 -4.70 14.13 -36.22
N VAL A 49 -4.98 12.84 -35.99
CA VAL A 49 -6.35 12.34 -35.75
C VAL A 49 -6.91 12.86 -34.41
N LEU A 50 -6.05 12.97 -33.39
CA LEU A 50 -6.46 13.45 -32.07
C LEU A 50 -6.80 14.96 -32.07
N VAL A 51 -6.07 15.76 -32.87
CA VAL A 51 -6.38 17.19 -33.05
C VAL A 51 -7.66 17.40 -33.86
N LEU A 52 -7.91 16.61 -34.90
CA LEU A 52 -9.14 16.69 -35.68
C LEU A 52 -10.39 16.26 -34.91
N LEU A 53 -10.27 15.36 -33.93
CA LEU A 53 -11.38 15.00 -33.04
C LEU A 53 -11.72 16.12 -32.05
N PHE A 54 -10.73 16.90 -31.60
CA PHE A 54 -10.95 18.04 -30.70
C PHE A 54 -11.63 19.24 -31.38
N GLU A 55 -11.42 19.47 -32.69
CA GLU A 55 -12.11 20.55 -33.41
C GLU A 55 -13.56 20.22 -33.79
N SER A 56 -13.99 18.96 -33.67
CA SER A 56 -15.37 18.55 -33.98
C SER A 56 -16.38 18.71 -32.85
N VAL A 57 -15.92 19.11 -31.64
CA VAL A 57 -16.78 19.40 -30.47
C VAL A 57 -16.82 20.90 -30.21
N SER A 58 -17.25 21.69 -31.20
CA SER A 58 -17.60 23.09 -31.00
C SER A 58 -18.57 23.58 -32.08
N SER A 59 -19.70 22.88 -32.23
CA SER A 59 -20.90 23.51 -32.76
C SER A 59 -22.11 22.62 -32.51
N ASN A 60 -22.81 22.83 -31.40
CA ASN A 60 -24.25 22.61 -31.35
C ASN A 60 -24.88 23.37 -30.20
N GLN A 61 -25.56 24.45 -30.61
CA GLN A 61 -26.90 24.88 -30.19
C GLN A 61 -27.09 25.40 -28.76
N ASP A 62 -27.28 26.73 -28.73
CA ASP A 62 -28.18 27.43 -27.84
C ASP A 62 -29.56 26.73 -27.78
N GLU A 63 -29.84 26.05 -26.68
CA GLU A 63 -31.21 25.93 -26.17
C GLU A 63 -31.27 26.53 -24.76
N PRO A 64 -32.23 27.41 -24.44
CA PRO A 64 -32.44 27.87 -23.07
C PRO A 64 -33.10 26.74 -22.26
N VAL A 65 -32.27 25.89 -21.66
CA VAL A 65 -32.74 24.89 -20.69
C VAL A 65 -33.18 25.61 -19.42
N SER A 66 -34.49 25.63 -19.26
CA SER A 66 -35.22 25.94 -18.04
C SER A 66 -34.61 25.24 -16.82
N GLY A 67 -34.14 26.04 -15.86
CA GLY A 67 -34.10 25.74 -14.42
C GLY A 67 -33.46 24.42 -13.99
N ILE A 68 -32.12 24.37 -13.94
CA ILE A 68 -31.45 23.49 -12.98
C ILE A 68 -31.62 24.14 -11.60
N PRO A 69 -32.26 23.50 -10.60
CA PRO A 69 -32.29 24.04 -9.26
C PRO A 69 -30.85 24.17 -8.74
N LEU A 70 -30.46 25.39 -8.36
CA LEU A 70 -29.14 25.79 -7.88
C LEU A 70 -28.79 25.22 -6.49
N SER A 71 -29.39 24.08 -6.12
CA SER A 71 -29.31 23.47 -4.80
C SER A 71 -28.70 22.08 -4.89
N LEU A 72 -27.47 22.00 -5.40
CA LEU A 72 -26.54 20.93 -5.06
C LEU A 72 -25.12 21.49 -5.23
N ILE A 73 -24.79 22.54 -4.48
CA ILE A 73 -23.38 22.85 -4.22
C ILE A 73 -22.94 21.71 -3.31
N GLU A 74 -22.29 20.71 -3.90
CA GLU A 74 -21.58 19.67 -3.17
C GLU A 74 -20.63 20.41 -2.23
N ALA A 75 -20.91 20.30 -0.93
CA ALA A 75 -20.14 21.02 0.07
C ALA A 75 -18.67 20.62 -0.07
N GLU A 76 -17.80 21.62 -0.12
CA GLU A 76 -16.36 21.39 -0.16
C GLU A 76 -15.99 20.48 1.02
N PRO A 77 -15.24 19.39 0.80
CA PRO A 77 -14.93 18.45 1.86
C PRO A 77 -14.21 19.18 2.99
N GLU A 78 -14.66 18.93 4.23
CA GLU A 78 -14.08 19.53 5.41
C GLU A 78 -12.57 19.21 5.47
N PRO A 79 -11.69 20.20 5.73
CA PRO A 79 -10.26 19.93 5.79
C PRO A 79 -9.95 18.93 6.91
N PRO A 80 -8.98 18.02 6.69
CA PRO A 80 -8.61 17.04 7.71
C PRO A 80 -8.06 17.74 8.97
N PRO A 81 -8.42 17.28 10.18
CA PRO A 81 -7.84 17.78 11.41
C PRO A 81 -6.32 17.59 11.42
N PRO A 82 -5.56 18.52 12.05
CA PRO A 82 -4.11 18.53 12.02
C PRO A 82 -3.46 17.32 12.71
N ASP A 83 -4.18 16.68 13.63
CA ASP A 83 -3.77 15.54 14.45
C ASP A 83 -4.20 14.19 13.88
N THR A 84 -4.38 14.12 12.56
CA THR A 84 -4.82 12.92 11.84
C THR A 84 -3.83 12.48 10.78
N LEU A 85 -3.91 11.22 10.38
CA LEU A 85 -3.23 10.64 9.23
C LEU A 85 -3.83 11.11 7.90
N ARG A 86 -4.82 12.01 7.91
CA ARG A 86 -5.51 12.55 6.72
C ARG A 86 -6.12 11.46 5.83
N ILE A 87 -6.61 10.40 6.47
CA ILE A 87 -7.30 9.28 5.84
C ILE A 87 -8.61 9.12 6.58
N ARG A 88 -9.71 9.00 5.85
CA ARG A 88 -11.01 8.68 6.44
C ARG A 88 -11.14 7.17 6.60
N PHE A 89 -11.86 6.72 7.62
CA PHE A 89 -12.04 5.31 7.92
C PHE A 89 -12.62 4.51 6.75
N ASP A 90 -13.59 5.08 6.02
CA ASP A 90 -14.21 4.47 4.85
C ASP A 90 -13.24 4.32 3.66
N GLU A 91 -12.30 5.25 3.51
CA GLU A 91 -11.25 5.21 2.50
C GLU A 91 -10.18 4.14 2.76
N VAL A 92 -9.97 3.72 4.02
CA VAL A 92 -8.89 2.76 4.38
C VAL A 92 -8.95 1.51 3.51
N ARG A 93 -10.14 0.93 3.35
CA ARG A 93 -10.34 -0.27 2.55
C ARG A 93 -10.07 -0.02 1.06
N GLU A 94 -10.54 1.12 0.56
CA GLU A 94 -10.42 1.47 -0.87
C GLU A 94 -8.96 1.70 -1.26
N ARG A 95 -8.23 2.47 -0.45
CA ARG A 95 -6.80 2.71 -0.63
C ARG A 95 -6.00 1.42 -0.53
N TRP A 96 -6.35 0.52 0.39
CA TRP A 96 -5.67 -0.78 0.51
C TRP A 96 -5.84 -1.66 -0.73
N ASN A 97 -7.09 -1.77 -1.22
CA ASN A 97 -7.47 -2.63 -2.33
C ASN A 97 -7.12 -2.05 -3.70
N ALA A 98 -6.58 -0.83 -3.77
CA ALA A 98 -6.11 -0.24 -5.02
C ALA A 98 -4.86 -0.97 -5.59
N LEU A 99 -4.18 -1.79 -4.79
CA LEU A 99 -3.10 -2.67 -5.25
C LEU A 99 -3.65 -4.03 -5.71
N GLU A 100 -3.39 -4.40 -6.97
CA GLU A 100 -3.91 -5.64 -7.56
C GLU A 100 -3.27 -6.92 -6.98
N GLN A 101 -2.04 -6.85 -6.48
CA GLN A 101 -1.20 -8.04 -6.22
C GLN A 101 -1.31 -8.60 -4.80
N ALA A 102 -2.29 -8.15 -4.03
CA ALA A 102 -2.11 -8.04 -2.59
C ALA A 102 -3.40 -8.46 -1.85
N PRO A 103 -3.34 -8.94 -0.59
CA PRO A 103 -4.52 -9.44 0.12
C PRO A 103 -5.68 -8.45 0.14
N LEU A 104 -6.82 -8.88 -0.42
CA LEU A 104 -8.00 -8.04 -0.58
C LEU A 104 -8.86 -8.03 0.69
N ILE A 105 -9.15 -6.83 1.20
CA ILE A 105 -10.16 -6.62 2.23
C ILE A 105 -11.54 -6.68 1.57
N SER A 106 -12.10 -7.90 1.47
CA SER A 106 -13.40 -8.14 0.83
C SER A 106 -14.60 -7.77 1.71
N THR A 107 -14.44 -7.86 3.02
CA THR A 107 -15.49 -7.56 3.99
C THR A 107 -15.41 -6.11 4.49
N PRO A 108 -16.53 -5.46 4.82
CA PRO A 108 -16.50 -4.17 5.51
C PRO A 108 -15.64 -4.23 6.78
N LEU A 109 -14.90 -3.16 7.06
CA LEU A 109 -14.14 -3.02 8.30
C LEU A 109 -15.12 -2.94 9.48
N ARG A 110 -14.94 -3.80 10.46
CA ARG A 110 -15.79 -3.83 11.65
C ARG A 110 -15.34 -2.75 12.63
N ARG A 111 -16.29 -1.91 13.02
CA ARG A 111 -16.11 -0.88 14.05
C ARG A 111 -16.26 -1.47 15.45
N PHE A 112 -15.47 -0.96 16.38
CA PHE A 112 -15.53 -1.23 17.80
C PHE A 112 -15.51 0.10 18.53
N SER A 113 -16.59 0.39 19.25
CA SER A 113 -16.63 1.59 20.08
C SER A 113 -15.89 1.37 21.38
N GLU A 114 -14.97 2.27 21.70
CA GLU A 114 -14.11 2.17 22.87
C GLU A 114 -14.47 3.25 23.90
N PRO A 115 -14.23 3.04 25.20
CA PRO A 115 -14.35 4.09 26.19
C PRO A 115 -13.31 5.19 25.94
N GLY A 116 -13.74 6.35 25.44
CA GLY A 116 -12.85 7.49 25.19
C GLY A 116 -13.31 8.35 24.02
N GLU A 117 -12.38 9.09 23.45
CA GLU A 117 -12.58 9.96 22.28
C GLU A 117 -12.30 9.25 20.95
N LEU A 118 -11.75 8.03 21.01
CA LEU A 118 -11.33 7.26 19.83
C LEU A 118 -12.09 5.95 19.78
N ASP A 119 -12.60 5.63 18.61
CA ASP A 119 -13.10 4.31 18.26
C ASP A 119 -12.01 3.51 17.52
N SER A 120 -12.22 2.20 17.34
CA SER A 120 -11.22 1.33 16.72
C SER A 120 -11.80 0.35 15.69
N PHE A 121 -10.91 -0.23 14.89
CA PHE A 121 -11.21 -1.35 14.02
C PHE A 121 -10.11 -2.40 14.06
N LEU A 122 -10.47 -3.64 13.73
CA LEU A 122 -9.57 -4.76 13.53
C LEU A 122 -9.97 -5.49 12.25
N HIS A 123 -9.00 -5.76 11.38
CA HIS A 123 -9.15 -6.66 10.26
C HIS A 123 -8.02 -7.69 10.26
N ARG A 124 -8.38 -8.96 10.17
CA ARG A 124 -7.42 -10.07 10.07
C ARG A 124 -7.48 -10.60 8.64
N PHE A 125 -6.35 -10.58 7.96
CA PHE A 125 -6.22 -11.17 6.62
C PHE A 125 -6.18 -12.70 6.73
N ASP A 126 -5.45 -13.19 7.72
CA ASP A 126 -5.35 -14.61 8.06
C ASP A 126 -4.93 -14.79 9.54
N ALA A 127 -4.37 -15.95 9.87
CA ALA A 127 -3.87 -16.25 11.21
C ALA A 127 -2.61 -15.44 11.59
N SER A 128 -1.89 -14.97 10.58
CA SER A 128 -0.53 -14.45 10.65
C SER A 128 -0.44 -12.96 10.35
N THR A 129 -1.49 -12.33 9.82
CA THR A 129 -1.47 -10.91 9.44
C THR A 129 -2.76 -10.20 9.82
N GLN A 130 -2.62 -9.03 10.46
CA GLN A 130 -3.73 -8.17 10.85
C GLN A 130 -3.39 -6.70 10.79
N VAL A 131 -4.42 -5.88 10.68
CA VAL A 131 -4.37 -4.42 10.78
C VAL A 131 -5.37 -3.95 11.82
N VAL A 132 -4.93 -2.98 12.63
CA VAL A 132 -5.72 -2.30 13.64
C VAL A 132 -5.63 -0.81 13.38
N GLY A 133 -6.72 -0.08 13.56
CA GLY A 133 -6.69 1.37 13.51
C GLY A 133 -7.54 2.02 14.59
N ALA A 134 -7.21 3.26 14.90
CA ALA A 134 -7.97 4.13 15.80
C ALA A 134 -8.37 5.41 15.05
N TYR A 135 -9.61 5.84 15.24
CA TYR A 135 -10.20 7.00 14.54
C TYR A 135 -11.08 7.83 15.47
N GLN A 136 -11.26 9.12 15.13
CA GLN A 136 -12.17 10.04 15.84
C GLN A 136 -13.62 9.77 15.41
N ASP A 137 -14.56 9.69 16.35
CA ASP A 137 -15.98 9.39 16.05
C ASP A 137 -16.71 10.54 15.32
N ASP A 138 -16.24 11.79 15.49
CA ASP A 138 -16.89 12.99 14.95
C ASP A 138 -16.53 13.33 13.49
N GLY A 139 -15.45 12.75 12.95
CA GLY A 139 -15.04 12.94 11.56
C GLY A 139 -14.57 11.68 10.84
N GLU A 140 -14.52 10.54 11.55
CA GLU A 140 -13.99 9.26 11.08
C GLU A 140 -12.54 9.33 10.56
N TRP A 141 -11.78 10.32 11.01
CA TRP A 141 -10.40 10.49 10.61
C TRP A 141 -9.48 9.56 11.38
N MET A 142 -8.59 8.88 10.66
CA MET A 142 -7.61 7.98 11.23
C MET A 142 -6.56 8.75 12.03
N VAL A 143 -6.32 8.35 13.27
CA VAL A 143 -5.27 8.93 14.15
C VAL A 143 -4.08 7.99 14.27
N ALA A 144 -4.33 6.68 14.17
CA ALA A 144 -3.29 5.67 14.21
C ALA A 144 -3.64 4.45 13.35
N LEU A 145 -2.61 3.82 12.79
CA LEU A 145 -2.67 2.51 12.17
C LEU A 145 -1.55 1.63 12.71
N MET A 146 -1.87 0.35 12.93
CA MET A 146 -0.93 -0.68 13.34
C MET A 146 -1.07 -1.89 12.45
N PHE A 147 0.05 -2.38 11.94
CA PHE A 147 0.17 -3.54 11.08
C PHE A 147 0.97 -4.58 11.83
N GLN A 148 0.47 -5.80 11.88
CA GLN A 148 1.17 -6.91 12.52
C GLN A 148 1.20 -8.09 11.57
N SER A 149 2.36 -8.71 11.43
CA SER A 149 2.56 -9.87 10.58
C SER A 149 3.60 -10.82 11.14
N ASP A 150 3.48 -12.11 10.85
CA ASP A 150 4.62 -13.04 10.93
C ASP A 150 5.80 -12.50 10.13
N LEU A 151 7.01 -12.75 10.62
CA LEU A 151 8.27 -12.33 10.02
C LEU A 151 8.73 -13.27 8.88
N ARG A 152 7.80 -13.66 8.00
CA ARG A 152 8.11 -14.40 6.76
C ARG A 152 8.23 -13.39 5.62
N GLN A 153 9.37 -13.39 4.93
CA GLN A 153 9.76 -12.35 3.96
C GLN A 153 8.66 -11.98 2.96
N ALA A 154 8.00 -12.97 2.33
CA ALA A 154 6.94 -12.71 1.35
C ALA A 154 5.71 -12.00 1.95
N VAL A 155 5.35 -12.32 3.20
CA VAL A 155 4.18 -11.75 3.89
C VAL A 155 4.49 -10.33 4.36
N ALA A 156 5.66 -10.14 4.97
CA ALA A 156 6.10 -8.83 5.44
C ALA A 156 6.28 -7.84 4.28
N SER A 157 6.90 -8.25 3.16
CA SER A 157 7.07 -7.39 1.98
C SER A 157 5.74 -6.85 1.42
N GLN A 158 4.71 -7.70 1.35
CA GLN A 158 3.39 -7.27 0.90
C GLN A 158 2.71 -6.32 1.90
N MET A 159 2.88 -6.55 3.20
CA MET A 159 2.37 -5.67 4.25
C MET A 159 2.91 -4.24 4.11
N TYR A 160 4.20 -4.05 3.81
CA TYR A 160 4.77 -2.70 3.64
C TYR A 160 4.20 -1.97 2.43
N LEU A 161 4.02 -2.67 1.30
CA LEU A 161 3.44 -2.09 0.10
C LEU A 161 2.04 -1.53 0.40
N HIS A 162 1.21 -2.33 1.07
CA HIS A 162 -0.12 -1.90 1.48
C HIS A 162 -0.11 -0.75 2.47
N MET A 163 0.77 -0.81 3.46
CA MET A 163 0.92 0.24 4.46
C MET A 163 1.26 1.57 3.81
N CYS A 164 2.29 1.61 2.96
CA CYS A 164 2.68 2.80 2.23
C CYS A 164 1.57 3.29 1.30
N HIS A 165 0.82 2.39 0.64
CA HIS A 165 -0.26 2.78 -0.28
C HIS A 165 -1.55 3.22 0.43
N THR A 166 -1.81 2.71 1.63
CA THR A 166 -2.96 3.11 2.44
C THR A 166 -2.74 4.50 3.02
N LEU A 167 -1.52 4.73 3.52
CA LEU A 167 -1.15 5.99 4.17
C LEU A 167 -0.87 7.11 3.17
N HIS A 168 -0.26 6.77 2.03
CA HIS A 168 0.13 7.71 1.01
C HIS A 168 -0.40 7.26 -0.34
N PRO A 169 -0.83 8.19 -1.22
CA PRO A 169 -1.09 7.86 -2.62
C PRO A 169 0.25 7.51 -3.30
N PHE A 170 0.69 6.26 -3.10
CA PHE A 170 1.87 5.61 -3.68
C PHE A 170 3.10 6.52 -3.88
N THR A 171 3.86 6.78 -2.81
CA THR A 171 5.18 7.39 -2.95
C THR A 171 6.26 6.30 -2.90
N PRO A 172 7.08 6.10 -3.95
CA PRO A 172 8.26 5.25 -3.90
C PRO A 172 9.15 5.57 -2.69
N ASP A 173 9.20 6.85 -2.32
CA ASP A 173 9.90 7.38 -1.15
C ASP A 173 9.52 6.67 0.16
N CYS A 174 8.27 6.23 0.34
CA CYS A 174 7.87 5.48 1.55
C CYS A 174 8.53 4.10 1.60
N ILE A 175 8.61 3.41 0.45
CA ILE A 175 9.23 2.08 0.34
C ILE A 175 10.74 2.20 0.49
N GLU A 176 11.36 3.19 -0.16
CA GLU A 176 12.79 3.46 -0.06
C GLU A 176 13.18 3.87 1.36
N ALA A 177 12.44 4.79 1.99
CA ALA A 177 12.67 5.18 3.37
C ALA A 177 12.60 3.98 4.32
N TYR A 178 11.69 3.04 4.08
CA TYR A 178 11.63 1.79 4.83
C TYR A 178 12.88 0.92 4.58
N GLN A 179 13.23 0.65 3.33
CA GLN A 179 14.39 -0.20 3.01
C GLN A 179 15.71 0.37 3.55
N ASP A 180 15.91 1.68 3.43
CA ASP A 180 17.16 2.33 3.83
C ASP A 180 17.22 2.60 5.33
N THR A 181 16.13 3.10 5.94
CA THR A 181 16.14 3.55 7.34
C THR A 181 15.85 2.41 8.32
N VAL A 182 14.97 1.49 7.94
CA VAL A 182 14.44 0.48 8.85
C VAL A 182 15.21 -0.82 8.74
N LEU A 183 15.46 -1.26 7.49
CA LEU A 183 16.28 -2.43 7.23
C LEU A 183 17.78 -2.11 7.23
N GLY A 184 18.19 -0.83 7.18
CA GLY A 184 19.60 -0.46 7.06
C GLY A 184 20.27 -1.05 5.81
N GLY A 185 19.47 -1.37 4.78
CA GLY A 185 19.92 -2.14 3.61
C GLY A 185 20.20 -3.64 3.87
N LEU A 186 19.94 -4.15 5.07
CA LEU A 186 20.14 -5.56 5.42
C LEU A 186 18.99 -6.43 4.86
N PRO A 187 19.29 -7.68 4.48
CA PRO A 187 18.27 -8.62 4.05
C PRO A 187 17.34 -8.97 5.23
N PHE A 188 16.05 -9.14 4.92
CA PHE A 188 14.99 -9.44 5.90
C PHE A 188 15.31 -10.63 6.83
N ALA A 189 16.07 -11.60 6.32
CA ALA A 189 16.51 -12.77 7.07
C ALA A 189 17.32 -12.42 8.33
N GLU A 190 18.05 -11.30 8.35
CA GLU A 190 18.85 -10.90 9.51
C GLU A 190 18.00 -10.39 10.70
N TYR A 191 16.79 -9.88 10.42
CA TYR A 191 15.84 -9.47 11.46
C TYR A 191 15.16 -10.65 12.14
N THR A 192 15.19 -11.85 11.53
CA THR A 192 14.53 -13.04 12.09
C THR A 192 15.21 -13.63 13.33
N ALA A 193 16.44 -13.21 13.61
CA ALA A 193 17.25 -13.76 14.68
C ALA A 193 17.26 -12.92 15.97
N THR A 194 16.73 -11.70 15.95
CA THR A 194 16.89 -10.76 17.08
C THR A 194 15.67 -9.86 17.24
N ASP A 195 15.20 -9.72 18.48
CA ASP A 195 14.24 -8.67 18.82
C ASP A 195 14.84 -7.30 18.54
N SER A 196 14.06 -6.42 17.92
CA SER A 196 14.53 -5.07 17.58
C SER A 196 13.41 -4.05 17.65
N GLU A 197 13.76 -2.81 17.97
CA GLU A 197 12.85 -1.68 17.90
C GLU A 197 13.55 -0.52 17.19
N THR A 198 12.83 0.12 16.27
CA THR A 198 13.31 1.33 15.59
C THR A 198 12.15 2.29 15.35
N SER A 199 12.46 3.57 15.30
CA SER A 199 11.48 4.63 15.07
C SER A 199 12.06 5.71 14.17
N TRP A 200 11.23 6.24 13.27
CA TRP A 200 11.63 7.27 12.32
C TRP A 200 10.47 8.24 12.07
N GLN A 201 10.81 9.40 11.50
CA GLN A 201 9.85 10.40 11.05
C GLN A 201 9.72 10.34 9.53
N PHE A 202 8.49 10.30 9.03
CA PHE A 202 8.22 10.35 7.59
C PHE A 202 6.93 11.12 7.35
N GLU A 203 7.00 12.19 6.55
CA GLU A 203 5.90 13.12 6.27
C GLU A 203 5.19 13.67 7.52
N GLY A 204 5.95 13.93 8.59
CA GLY A 204 5.41 14.45 9.86
C GLY A 204 4.73 13.41 10.74
N ASN A 205 4.63 12.15 10.29
CA ASN A 205 4.12 11.04 11.08
C ASN A 205 5.27 10.33 11.82
N THR A 206 4.97 9.87 13.02
CA THR A 206 5.90 9.03 13.78
C THR A 206 5.65 7.56 13.46
N TRP A 207 6.67 6.89 12.98
CA TRP A 207 6.65 5.47 12.67
C TRP A 207 7.47 4.71 13.70
N ARG A 208 6.99 3.54 14.10
CA ARG A 208 7.70 2.63 14.99
C ARG A 208 7.55 1.21 14.49
N MET A 209 8.67 0.52 14.33
CA MET A 209 8.71 -0.91 14.06
C MET A 209 9.25 -1.63 15.29
N THR A 210 8.60 -2.73 15.64
CA THR A 210 9.05 -3.69 16.64
C THR A 210 9.08 -5.07 16.00
N VAL A 211 10.20 -5.77 16.12
CA VAL A 211 10.32 -7.19 15.80
C VAL A 211 10.50 -7.92 17.12
N ALA A 212 9.62 -8.86 17.43
CA ALA A 212 9.69 -9.66 18.64
C ALA A 212 8.97 -10.99 18.41
N ASP A 213 9.47 -12.07 19.01
CA ASP A 213 8.80 -13.38 19.02
C ASP A 213 8.44 -13.93 17.62
N GLY A 214 9.24 -13.58 16.59
CA GLY A 214 8.98 -13.99 15.20
C GLY A 214 7.88 -13.20 14.49
N GLU A 215 7.42 -12.10 15.09
CA GLU A 215 6.45 -11.17 14.53
C GLU A 215 7.10 -9.81 14.27
N ILE A 216 6.56 -9.10 13.27
CA ILE A 216 6.80 -7.68 13.08
C ILE A 216 5.52 -6.90 13.34
N THR A 217 5.64 -5.84 14.12
CA THR A 217 4.60 -4.83 14.32
C THR A 217 5.11 -3.48 13.83
N ILE A 218 4.32 -2.78 13.03
CA ILE A 218 4.57 -1.39 12.64
C ILE A 218 3.41 -0.54 13.05
N ARG A 219 3.68 0.54 13.76
CA ARG A 219 2.71 1.53 14.19
C ARG A 219 3.03 2.88 13.58
N VAL A 220 2.00 3.53 13.08
CA VAL A 220 2.05 4.90 12.56
C VAL A 220 1.12 5.75 13.40
N LEU A 221 1.65 6.88 13.87
CA LEU A 221 0.95 7.86 14.67
C LEU A 221 0.91 9.18 13.92
N ALA A 222 -0.28 9.78 13.87
CA ALA A 222 -0.47 11.13 13.38
C ALA A 222 0.40 12.13 14.16
N PRO A 223 0.70 13.30 13.57
CA PRO A 223 1.42 14.36 14.28
C PRO A 223 0.58 14.80 15.48
N THR A 224 1.17 14.88 16.68
CA THR A 224 0.48 15.52 17.80
C THR A 224 0.58 17.03 17.64
N SER A 225 -0.55 17.74 17.60
CA SER A 225 -0.53 19.20 17.75
C SER A 225 -0.04 19.54 19.16
N GLU A 226 1.15 20.14 19.26
CA GLU A 226 1.68 20.70 20.52
C GLU A 226 0.80 21.84 21.08
#